data_AF-A0AAW2TR95-F1
#
_entry.id   AF-A0AAW2TR95-F1
#
_cell.length_a   1.000
_cell.length_b   1.000
_cell.length_c   1.000
_cell.angle_alpha   90.00
_cell.angle_beta   90.00
_cell.angle_gamma   90.00
#
_symmetry.space_group_name_H-M   'P 1'
#
loop_
_entity.id
_entity.type
_entity.pdbx_description
1 polymer ?
#
loop_
_entity_poly.entity_id
_entity_poly.type
_entity_poly.pdbx_seq_one_letter_code
_entity_poly.pdbx_strand_id
1 'polypeptide(L)'
;MSECINGALKGVRRLPVTAIVEMTLKRTAHYFRERALKSGVMLSNSQLWTDFAKKKFTHWGEKSINHTVTKYNHLQQSASVVTKRQQGPGLNTHVVKLANREYSCGK
;
A
#
# COMPACT_ATOMS: atom_id res chain seq x y z
N MET A 1 -16.92 12.39 -2.43
CA MET A 1 -16.89 12.34 -0.95
C MET A 1 -16.85 10.88 -0.50
N SER A 2 -15.77 10.17 -0.83
CA SER A 2 -14.63 9.75 0.02
C SER A 2 -15.02 8.88 1.22
N GLU A 3 -14.68 7.59 1.16
CA GLU A 3 -14.99 6.54 2.14
C GLU A 3 -14.61 6.89 3.59
N CYS A 4 -13.68 7.83 3.79
CA CYS A 4 -13.32 8.35 5.11
C CYS A 4 -14.52 8.98 5.84
N ILE A 5 -15.38 9.70 5.11
CA ILE A 5 -16.59 10.31 5.67
C ILE A 5 -17.62 9.23 6.02
N ASN A 6 -17.72 8.16 5.24
CA ASN A 6 -18.59 7.03 5.54
C ASN A 6 -18.18 6.29 6.82
N GLY A 7 -16.88 6.15 7.09
CA GLY A 7 -16.37 5.63 8.35
C GLY A 7 -16.73 6.54 9.53
N ALA A 8 -16.51 7.85 9.38
CA ALA A 8 -16.82 8.83 10.42
C ALA A 8 -18.33 8.91 10.75
N LEU A 9 -19.18 8.75 9.74
CA LEU A 9 -20.64 8.82 9.84
C LEU A 9 -21.32 7.45 10.06
N LYS A 10 -20.55 6.38 10.26
CA LYS A 10 -21.12 5.05 10.55
C LYS A 10 -21.86 5.07 11.89
N GLY A 11 -23.12 4.65 11.86
CA GLY A 11 -24.03 4.60 13.02
C GLY A 11 -24.73 5.92 13.38
N VAL A 12 -24.49 7.01 12.64
CA VAL A 12 -24.97 8.36 13.02
C VAL A 12 -26.13 8.86 12.16
N ARG A 13 -26.54 8.09 11.14
CA ARG A 13 -27.48 8.50 10.07
C ARG A 13 -28.92 8.79 10.50
N ARG A 14 -29.27 8.59 11.78
CA ARG A 14 -30.62 8.83 12.33
C ARG A 14 -30.62 9.76 13.55
N LEU A 15 -29.51 10.46 13.79
CA LEU A 15 -29.40 11.42 14.88
C LEU A 15 -29.78 12.84 14.42
N PRO A 16 -30.18 13.72 15.35
CA PRO A 16 -30.30 15.15 15.07
C PRO A 16 -29.01 15.70 14.45
N VAL A 17 -29.14 16.68 13.56
CA VAL A 17 -27.99 17.28 12.83
C VAL A 17 -26.89 17.75 13.79
N THR A 18 -27.28 18.36 14.91
CA THR A 18 -26.36 18.82 15.96
C THR A 18 -25.55 17.66 16.56
N ALA A 19 -26.19 16.54 16.88
CA ALA A 19 -25.52 15.34 17.39
C ALA A 19 -24.57 14.72 16.35
N ILE A 20 -24.94 14.74 15.05
CA ILE A 20 -24.06 14.29 13.96
C ILE A 20 -22.80 15.15 13.89
N VAL A 21 -22.95 16.48 13.95
CA VAL A 21 -21.83 17.43 13.89
C VAL A 21 -20.89 17.24 15.08
N GLU A 22 -21.44 17.19 16.30
CA GLU A 22 -20.63 16.96 17.50
C GLU A 22 -19.87 15.64 17.46
N MET A 23 -20.54 14.55 17.11
CA MET A 23 -19.90 13.23 17.03
C MET A 23 -18.82 13.20 15.96
N THR A 24 -19.06 13.81 14.81
CA THR A 24 -18.07 13.88 13.72
C THR A 24 -16.86 14.71 14.14
N LEU A 25 -17.07 15.84 14.80
CA LEU A 25 -15.97 16.67 15.31
C LEU A 25 -15.14 15.90 16.35
N LYS A 26 -15.80 15.28 17.34
CA LYS A 26 -15.13 14.48 18.39
C LYS A 26 -14.33 13.32 17.80
N ARG A 27 -14.91 12.55 16.86
CA ARG A 27 -14.23 11.43 16.18
C ARG A 27 -13.03 11.92 15.37
N THR A 28 -13.18 13.02 14.64
CA THR A 28 -12.11 13.61 13.84
C THR A 28 -10.95 14.08 14.72
N ALA A 29 -11.24 14.81 15.80
CA ALA A 29 -10.23 15.30 16.74
C ALA A 29 -9.49 14.13 17.42
N HIS A 30 -10.23 13.10 17.85
CA HIS A 30 -9.64 11.89 18.43
C HIS A 30 -8.72 11.18 17.43
N TYR A 31 -9.17 10.98 16.20
CA TYR A 31 -8.39 10.35 15.13
C TYR A 31 -7.06 11.08 14.87
N PHE A 32 -7.09 12.42 14.78
CA PHE A 32 -5.87 13.21 14.58
C PHE A 32 -4.93 13.12 15.77
N ARG A 33 -5.45 13.15 17.00
CA ARG A 33 -4.65 13.01 18.22
C ARG A 33 -3.93 11.66 18.26
N GLU A 34 -4.64 10.56 18.01
CA GLU A 34 -4.03 9.22 17.94
C GLU A 34 -2.95 9.14 16.86
N ARG A 35 -3.19 9.75 15.70
CA ARG A 35 -2.23 9.71 14.59
C ARG A 35 -0.99 10.57 14.86
N ALA A 36 -1.15 11.69 15.54
CA ALA A 36 -0.02 12.51 15.99
C ALA A 36 0.86 11.75 17.00
N LEU A 37 0.24 11.07 17.97
CA LEU A 37 0.97 10.23 18.94
C LEU A 37 1.74 9.11 18.26
N LYS A 38 1.11 8.38 17.34
CA LYS A 38 1.78 7.33 16.54
C LYS A 38 2.95 7.90 15.73
N SER A 39 2.76 9.05 15.09
CA SER A 39 3.81 9.70 14.31
C SER A 39 4.98 10.15 15.19
N GLY A 40 4.71 10.63 16.41
CA GLY A 40 5.74 10.95 17.39
C GLY A 40 6.58 9.74 17.80
N VAL A 41 5.94 8.60 18.08
CA VAL A 41 6.63 7.32 18.39
C VAL A 41 7.47 6.85 17.20
N MET A 42 6.95 6.98 15.98
CA MET A 42 7.70 6.64 14.77
C MET A 42 8.93 7.52 14.61
N LEU A 43 8.79 8.83 14.85
CA LEU A 43 9.91 9.77 14.76
C LEU A 43 10.97 9.48 15.83
N SER A 44 10.58 9.18 17.07
CA SER A 44 11.52 8.80 18.13
C SER A 44 12.27 7.50 17.80
N ASN A 45 11.61 6.59 17.09
CA ASN A 45 12.22 5.33 16.65
C ASN A 45 13.02 5.47 15.34
N SER A 46 13.21 6.68 14.82
CA SER A 46 13.85 6.93 13.52
C SER A 46 13.24 6.11 12.38
N GLN A 47 11.94 5.85 12.47
CA GLN A 47 11.22 5.01 11.52
C GLN A 47 10.91 5.81 10.24
N LEU A 48 11.60 5.46 9.14
CA LEU A 48 11.47 6.15 7.86
C LEU A 48 10.08 6.01 7.20
N TRP A 49 9.40 4.88 7.42
CA TRP A 49 8.16 4.53 6.73
C TRP A 49 7.02 4.23 7.69
N THR A 50 5.80 4.69 7.37
CA THR A 50 4.57 4.29 8.07
C THR A 50 4.44 2.78 8.19
N ASP A 51 3.83 2.28 9.27
CA ASP A 51 3.57 0.84 9.43
C ASP A 51 2.82 0.26 8.23
N PHE A 52 1.91 1.05 7.65
CA PHE A 52 1.20 0.70 6.43
C PHE A 52 2.15 0.49 5.24
N ALA A 53 3.04 1.45 5.00
CA ALA A 53 4.04 1.34 3.93
C ALA A 53 5.01 0.18 4.18
N LYS A 54 5.50 0.02 5.42
CA LYS A 54 6.37 -1.09 5.83
C LYS A 54 5.71 -2.44 5.54
N LYS A 55 4.45 -2.62 5.94
CA LYS A 55 3.67 -3.83 5.65
C LYS A 55 3.57 -4.12 4.15
N LYS A 56 3.37 -3.08 3.32
CA LYS A 56 3.35 -3.23 1.87
C LYS A 56 4.72 -3.65 1.32
N PHE A 57 5.80 -3.02 1.78
CA PHE A 57 7.15 -3.37 1.35
C PHE A 57 7.53 -4.79 1.74
N THR A 58 7.23 -5.23 2.97
CA THR A 58 7.47 -6.61 3.40
C THR A 58 6.70 -7.60 2.52
N HIS A 59 5.40 -7.38 2.32
CA HIS A 59 4.55 -8.26 1.49
C HIS A 59 5.06 -8.39 0.05
N TRP A 60 5.49 -7.29 -0.57
CA TRP A 60 6.04 -7.33 -1.92
C TRP A 60 7.47 -7.87 -1.97
N GLY A 61 8.28 -7.61 -0.94
CA GLY A 61 9.60 -8.18 -0.76
C GLY A 61 9.56 -9.71 -0.69
N GLU A 62 8.68 -10.26 0.14
CA GLU A 62 8.45 -11.71 0.24
C GLU A 62 8.03 -12.32 -1.09
N LYS A 63 7.10 -11.67 -1.81
CA LYS A 63 6.71 -12.10 -3.15
C LYS A 63 7.89 -12.09 -4.12
N SER A 64 8.76 -11.10 -4.03
CA SER A 64 9.89 -10.92 -4.96
C SER A 64 10.99 -11.98 -4.83
N ILE A 65 11.06 -12.74 -3.72
CA ILE A 65 12.11 -13.75 -3.47
C ILE A 65 12.21 -14.78 -4.61
N ASN A 66 11.07 -15.12 -5.21
CA ASN A 66 11.02 -16.09 -6.32
C ASN A 66 11.22 -15.44 -7.70
N HIS A 67 11.50 -14.15 -7.78
CA HIS A 67 11.72 -13.42 -9.03
C HIS A 67 13.21 -13.10 -9.18
N THR A 68 13.76 -13.31 -10.36
CA THR A 68 15.15 -13.00 -10.68
C THR A 68 15.21 -12.20 -11.96
N VAL A 69 15.79 -11.00 -11.90
CA VAL A 69 16.05 -10.18 -13.08
C VAL A 69 17.25 -10.77 -13.81
N THR A 70 17.09 -11.12 -15.08
CA THR A 70 18.15 -11.73 -15.90
C THR A 70 18.78 -10.75 -16.88
N LYS A 71 18.01 -9.78 -17.36
CA LYS A 71 18.47 -8.74 -18.29
C LYS A 71 17.78 -7.42 -17.96
N TYR A 72 18.51 -6.32 -18.11
CA TYR A 72 17.96 -4.98 -17.99
C TYR A 72 18.40 -4.13 -19.19
N ASN A 73 17.45 -3.50 -19.85
CA ASN A 73 17.69 -2.54 -20.93
C ASN A 73 17.45 -1.13 -20.39
N HIS A 74 18.54 -0.36 -20.24
CA HIS A 74 18.49 1.02 -19.75
C HIS A 74 17.77 1.98 -20.70
N LEU A 75 17.93 1.80 -22.02
CA LEU A 75 17.33 2.67 -23.04
C LEU A 75 15.80 2.53 -23.06
N GLN A 76 15.31 1.29 -22.95
CA GLN A 76 13.89 0.98 -22.95
C GLN A 76 13.26 0.95 -21.55
N GLN A 77 14.08 1.13 -20.50
CA GLN A 77 13.71 0.92 -19.10
C GLN A 77 12.92 -0.39 -18.90
N SER A 78 13.44 -1.49 -19.43
CA SER A 78 12.77 -2.80 -19.40
C SER A 78 13.63 -3.87 -18.77
N ALA A 79 13.00 -4.80 -18.04
CA ALA A 79 13.63 -5.88 -17.32
C ALA A 79 13.05 -7.23 -17.76
N SER A 80 13.90 -8.20 -18.07
CA SER A 80 13.51 -9.60 -18.17
C SER A 80 13.57 -10.23 -16.79
N VAL A 81 12.44 -10.76 -16.32
CA VAL A 81 12.28 -11.34 -14.99
C VAL A 81 11.87 -12.80 -15.13
N VAL A 82 12.69 -13.69 -14.61
CA VAL A 82 12.38 -15.12 -14.51
C VAL A 82 11.76 -15.39 -13.15
N THR A 83 10.68 -16.16 -13.14
CA THR A 83 10.04 -16.62 -11.90
C THR A 83 10.44 -18.06 -11.61
N LYS A 84 11.05 -18.30 -10.45
CA LYS A 84 11.31 -19.65 -9.95
C LYS A 84 9.98 -20.26 -9.48
N ARG A 85 9.65 -21.46 -9.97
CA ARG A 85 8.54 -22.27 -9.44
C ARG A 85 9.02 -23.17 -8.30
N GLN A 86 8.16 -23.36 -7.29
CA GLN A 86 8.37 -24.32 -6.22
C GLN A 86 7.92 -25.76 -6.59
N GLN A 87 6.93 -25.96 -7.49
CA GLN A 87 6.54 -27.27 -8.05
C GLN A 87 5.91 -27.14 -9.47
N GLY A 88 6.19 -28.09 -10.39
CA GLY A 88 5.62 -28.17 -11.74
C GLY A 88 6.42 -27.45 -12.87
N PRO A 89 6.07 -27.63 -14.16
CA PRO A 89 6.89 -27.15 -15.28
C PRO A 89 6.91 -25.61 -15.28
N GLY A 90 8.07 -25.00 -15.05
CA GLY A 90 8.20 -23.54 -14.88
C GLY A 90 9.58 -23.05 -15.30
N LEU A 91 9.60 -21.91 -16.01
CA LEU A 91 10.75 -21.07 -16.38
C LEU A 91 10.28 -19.85 -17.20
N ASN A 92 9.10 -19.31 -16.89
CA ASN A 92 8.51 -18.24 -17.69
C ASN A 92 9.33 -16.96 -17.50
N THR A 93 9.88 -16.46 -18.60
CA THR A 93 10.52 -15.15 -18.67
C THR A 93 9.44 -14.12 -18.95
N HIS A 94 9.26 -13.17 -18.03
CA HIS A 94 8.38 -12.04 -18.20
C HIS A 94 9.20 -10.81 -18.57
N VAL A 95 8.68 -9.97 -19.47
CA VAL A 95 9.26 -8.67 -19.75
C VAL A 95 8.44 -7.63 -19.02
N VAL A 96 9.09 -6.87 -18.15
CA VAL A 96 8.51 -5.77 -17.39
C VAL A 96 9.04 -4.48 -17.97
N LYS A 97 8.17 -3.60 -18.46
CA LYS A 97 8.52 -2.25 -18.91
C LYS A 97 8.27 -1.28 -17.75
N LEU A 98 9.33 -0.78 -17.14
CA LEU A 98 9.26 0.07 -15.95
C LEU A 98 8.69 1.45 -16.27
N ALA A 99 9.05 2.04 -17.42
CA ALA A 99 8.57 3.35 -17.85
C ALA A 99 7.03 3.40 -17.95
N ASN A 100 6.44 2.37 -18.57
CA ASN A 100 5.00 2.31 -18.84
C ASN A 100 4.23 1.56 -17.75
N ARG A 101 4.91 1.00 -16.74
CA ARG A 101 4.34 0.10 -15.72
C ARG A 101 3.58 -1.08 -16.32
N GLU A 102 4.03 -1.54 -17.48
CA GLU A 102 3.43 -2.66 -18.21
C GLU A 102 4.21 -3.95 -17.97
N TYR A 103 3.51 -5.08 -18.00
CA TYR A 103 4.15 -6.39 -17.88
C TYR A 103 3.57 -7.38 -18.90
N SER A 104 4.43 -8.27 -19.41
CA SER A 104 4.12 -9.12 -20.56
C SER A 104 3.05 -10.18 -20.32
N CYS A 105 2.58 -10.39 -19.08
CA CYS A 105 1.47 -11.29 -18.80
C CYS A 105 0.07 -10.63 -18.81
N GLY A 106 -0.04 -9.34 -19.18
CA GLY A 106 -1.30 -8.72 -19.63
C GLY A 106 -2.49 -8.86 -18.67
N LYS A 107 -2.23 -9.07 -17.37
CA LYS A 107 -3.24 -9.22 -16.33
C LYS A 107 -3.35 -7.97 -15.46
#